data_AF-A0A5C3N9Q5-F1
#
_entry.id   AF-A0A5C3N9Q5-F1
#
_cell.length_a   1.000
_cell.length_b   1.000
_cell.length_c   1.000
_cell.angle_alpha   90.00
_cell.angle_beta   90.00
_cell.angle_gamma   90.00
#
_symmetry.space_group_name_H-M   'P 1'
#
loop_
_entity.id
_entity.type
_entity.pdbx_description
1 polymer ?
#
loop_
_entity_poly.entity_id
_entity_poly.type
_entity_poly.pdbx_seq_one_letter_code
_entity_poly.pdbx_strand_id
1 'polypeptide(L)'
;MAFTFVSALAALAFAAVANAESHTISFDNKCGKGTPQLIQGGNVVSTGQPYTSNGAFSSGIAYLQTGECGFNGEKCALLEMTLGNPTCAGCGSSTDISLITPHALNVPVAFEYQGGCQGQGATCTTANCNTAFFVPDDTQVQVACQADNVNLLITFCPDGSSDSPSSSSSAAASPSSSKPAAISSAEPAPSSSSAPAPSSSKVQASSSAAPTSSVAVSSVVAAAAPSPSVSGTTPNRGTCKNKSKRALQRATREHRRRLAEGSF
;
A
#
# COMPACT_ATOMS: atom_id res chain seq x y z
N MET A 1 -27.30 -67.52 -24.17
CA MET A 1 -27.79 -66.38 -23.37
C MET A 1 -26.89 -66.24 -22.15
N ALA A 2 -26.30 -65.05 -21.94
CA ALA A 2 -25.97 -64.42 -20.64
C ALA A 2 -24.79 -63.45 -20.85
N PHE A 3 -25.11 -62.17 -20.99
CA PHE A 3 -24.14 -61.07 -20.91
C PHE A 3 -24.00 -60.68 -19.42
N THR A 4 -22.83 -60.90 -18.84
CA THR A 4 -22.51 -60.39 -17.51
C THR A 4 -21.87 -59.01 -17.63
N PHE A 5 -22.68 -57.99 -17.34
CA PHE A 5 -22.27 -56.62 -17.13
C PHE A 5 -21.35 -56.52 -15.91
N VAL A 6 -20.06 -56.25 -16.12
CA VAL A 6 -19.17 -55.80 -15.04
C VAL A 6 -19.29 -54.28 -14.95
N SER A 7 -19.86 -53.85 -13.83
CA SER A 7 -20.18 -52.48 -13.48
C SER A 7 -18.92 -51.61 -13.40
N ALA A 8 -18.82 -50.60 -14.28
CA ALA A 8 -17.82 -49.54 -14.18
C ALA A 8 -18.33 -48.46 -13.22
N LEU A 9 -17.91 -48.53 -11.96
CA LEU A 9 -18.15 -47.49 -10.97
C LEU A 9 -17.17 -46.32 -11.23
N ALA A 10 -17.51 -45.45 -12.18
CA ALA A 10 -16.78 -44.20 -12.41
C ALA A 10 -17.10 -43.21 -11.28
N ALA A 11 -16.20 -43.11 -10.30
CA ALA A 11 -16.24 -42.08 -9.27
C ALA A 11 -15.89 -40.72 -9.91
N LEU A 12 -16.92 -39.92 -10.20
CA LEU A 12 -16.78 -38.50 -10.53
C LEU A 12 -16.33 -37.74 -9.27
N ALA A 13 -15.02 -37.57 -9.11
CA ALA A 13 -14.45 -36.63 -8.16
C ALA A 13 -14.71 -35.20 -8.67
N PHE A 14 -15.78 -34.57 -8.19
CA PHE A 14 -15.97 -33.14 -8.36
C PHE A 14 -14.92 -32.42 -7.51
N ALA A 15 -13.83 -31.98 -8.14
CA ALA A 15 -12.92 -31.01 -7.53
C ALA A 15 -13.71 -29.70 -7.36
N ALA A 16 -14.18 -29.43 -6.14
CA ALA A 16 -14.68 -28.11 -5.78
C ALA A 16 -13.51 -27.12 -5.86
N VAL A 17 -13.45 -26.36 -6.95
CA VAL A 17 -12.48 -25.26 -7.07
C VAL A 17 -12.96 -24.17 -6.12
N ALA A 18 -12.38 -24.13 -4.92
CA ALA A 18 -12.51 -22.97 -4.06
C ALA A 18 -11.84 -21.80 -4.79
N ASN A 19 -12.62 -20.77 -5.17
CA ASN A 19 -12.06 -19.51 -5.64
C ASN A 19 -11.38 -18.84 -4.43
N ALA A 20 -10.11 -19.14 -4.22
CA ALA A 20 -9.29 -18.46 -3.24
C ALA A 20 -9.08 -17.01 -3.72
N GLU A 21 -9.27 -16.06 -2.81
CA GLU A 21 -8.97 -14.65 -3.06
C GLU A 21 -7.49 -14.49 -3.43
N SER A 22 -7.20 -13.74 -4.50
CA SER A 22 -5.82 -13.47 -4.90
C SER A 22 -5.70 -12.12 -5.60
N HIS A 23 -4.61 -11.41 -5.27
CA HIS A 23 -4.30 -10.10 -5.82
C HIS A 23 -2.83 -10.05 -6.22
N THR A 24 -2.53 -9.59 -7.43
CA THR A 24 -1.17 -9.40 -7.91
C THR A 24 -0.87 -7.92 -8.08
N ILE A 25 0.23 -7.46 -7.50
CA ILE A 25 0.75 -6.10 -7.62
C ILE A 25 1.99 -6.17 -8.52
N SER A 26 1.95 -5.46 -9.64
CA SER A 26 3.02 -5.40 -10.63
C SER A 26 3.59 -3.98 -10.73
N PHE A 27 4.84 -3.88 -11.16
CA PHE A 27 5.55 -2.62 -11.31
C PHE A 27 6.01 -2.41 -12.75
N ASP A 28 5.80 -1.21 -13.27
CA ASP A 28 6.37 -0.72 -14.52
C ASP A 28 7.21 0.53 -14.23
N ASN A 29 8.52 0.33 -14.06
CA ASN A 29 9.43 1.43 -13.78
C ASN A 29 9.99 2.01 -15.09
N LYS A 30 9.32 3.02 -15.63
CA LYS A 30 9.76 3.73 -16.85
C LYS A 30 10.76 4.85 -16.57
N CYS A 31 11.13 5.08 -15.31
CA CYS A 31 12.08 6.14 -14.96
C CYS A 31 13.51 5.82 -15.41
N GLY A 32 13.83 4.53 -15.67
CA GLY A 32 15.18 4.07 -16.01
C GLY A 32 16.16 4.04 -14.81
N LYS A 33 15.67 4.34 -13.60
CA LYS A 33 16.44 4.37 -12.35
C LYS A 33 15.54 4.04 -11.16
N GLY A 34 16.17 3.84 -10.00
CA GLY A 34 15.47 3.54 -8.75
C GLY A 34 14.96 2.10 -8.67
N THR A 35 14.51 1.73 -7.47
CA THR A 35 14.02 0.38 -7.17
C THR A 35 12.62 0.49 -6.60
N PRO A 36 11.59 -0.10 -7.25
CA PRO A 36 10.26 -0.16 -6.64
C PRO A 36 10.35 -0.83 -5.27
N GLN A 37 9.63 -0.30 -4.29
CA GLN A 37 9.47 -0.92 -2.99
C GLN A 37 8.00 -1.22 -2.79
N LEU A 38 7.69 -2.45 -2.37
CA LEU A 38 6.39 -2.85 -1.86
C LEU A 38 6.55 -3.30 -0.43
N ILE A 39 5.84 -2.64 0.48
CA ILE A 39 5.89 -2.94 1.91
C ILE A 39 4.50 -3.30 2.38
N GLN A 40 4.42 -4.35 3.18
CA GLN A 40 3.18 -4.78 3.83
C GLN A 40 3.45 -5.05 5.30
N GLY A 41 2.67 -4.41 6.18
CA GLY A 41 2.81 -4.61 7.63
C GLY A 41 4.23 -4.35 8.15
N GLY A 42 4.95 -3.39 7.57
CA GLY A 42 6.31 -3.04 7.94
C GLY A 42 7.41 -3.95 7.39
N ASN A 43 7.10 -4.87 6.46
CA ASN A 43 8.10 -5.73 5.81
C ASN A 43 8.15 -5.45 4.31
N VAL A 44 9.35 -5.37 3.73
CA VAL A 44 9.52 -5.33 2.27
C VAL A 44 9.14 -6.70 1.70
N VAL A 45 8.08 -6.74 0.90
CA VAL A 45 7.57 -7.97 0.26
C VAL A 45 7.93 -8.05 -1.23
N SER A 46 8.29 -6.93 -1.86
CA SER A 46 8.87 -6.92 -3.21
C SER A 46 9.75 -5.69 -3.44
N THR A 47 10.77 -5.87 -4.28
CA THR A 47 11.67 -4.82 -4.76
C THR A 47 11.55 -4.58 -6.28
N GLY A 48 10.38 -4.88 -6.85
CA GLY A 48 10.05 -4.61 -8.26
C GLY A 48 9.60 -5.82 -9.08
N GLN A 49 9.67 -7.03 -8.53
CA GLN A 49 9.02 -8.20 -9.14
C GLN A 49 7.52 -8.19 -8.83
N PRO A 50 6.67 -8.75 -9.70
CA PRO A 50 5.26 -8.95 -9.37
C PRO A 50 5.11 -9.72 -8.05
N TYR A 51 4.25 -9.22 -7.18
CA TYR A 51 3.94 -9.84 -5.89
C TYR A 51 2.49 -10.29 -5.87
N THR A 52 2.26 -11.57 -5.58
CA THR A 52 0.91 -12.13 -5.46
C THR A 52 0.60 -12.46 -4.01
N SER A 53 -0.45 -11.84 -3.47
CA SER A 53 -1.07 -12.21 -2.20
C SER A 53 -2.10 -13.30 -2.43
N ASN A 54 -2.09 -14.35 -1.60
CA ASN A 54 -3.09 -15.43 -1.60
C ASN A 54 -4.21 -15.15 -0.57
N GLY A 55 -4.83 -13.99 -0.73
CA GLY A 55 -5.87 -13.44 0.14
C GLY A 55 -5.82 -11.92 0.14
N ALA A 56 -6.69 -11.28 0.93
CA ALA A 56 -6.68 -9.83 1.09
C ALA A 56 -5.28 -9.29 1.42
N PHE A 57 -4.90 -8.21 0.74
CA PHE A 57 -3.66 -7.48 0.93
C PHE A 57 -3.98 -6.14 1.59
N SER A 58 -3.78 -6.03 2.90
CA SER A 58 -4.08 -4.82 3.67
C SER A 58 -2.82 -4.09 4.11
N SER A 59 -2.96 -2.78 4.34
CA SER A 59 -1.90 -1.89 4.82
C SER A 59 -0.64 -1.95 3.97
N GLY A 60 -0.84 -1.97 2.66
CA GLY A 60 0.24 -1.97 1.69
C GLY A 60 0.66 -0.55 1.34
N ILE A 61 1.96 -0.34 1.22
CA ILE A 61 2.51 0.88 0.64
C ILE A 61 3.49 0.57 -0.48
N ALA A 62 3.56 1.44 -1.48
CA ALA A 62 4.56 1.36 -2.53
C ALA A 62 5.13 2.73 -2.90
N TYR A 63 6.40 2.75 -3.29
CA TYR A 63 7.09 3.94 -3.76
C TYR A 63 8.31 3.54 -4.60
N LEU A 64 8.92 4.48 -5.32
CA LEU A 64 10.17 4.24 -6.04
C LEU A 64 11.35 4.76 -5.20
N GLN A 65 12.18 3.85 -4.70
CA GLN A 65 13.39 4.22 -3.95
C GLN A 65 14.45 4.77 -4.89
N THR A 66 14.72 6.08 -4.79
CA THR A 66 15.74 6.81 -5.54
C THR A 66 16.99 7.13 -4.73
N GLY A 67 17.03 6.75 -3.44
CA GLY A 67 18.11 6.97 -2.49
C GLY A 67 17.73 7.92 -1.35
N GLU A 68 16.70 8.73 -1.52
CA GLU A 68 16.24 9.71 -0.53
C GLU A 68 15.00 9.28 0.25
N CYS A 69 14.29 8.25 -0.22
CA CYS A 69 13.05 7.81 0.39
C CYS A 69 13.32 7.13 1.73
N GLY A 70 12.54 7.47 2.75
CA GLY A 70 12.51 6.73 3.99
C GLY A 70 11.86 5.34 3.83
N PHE A 71 11.84 4.57 4.92
CA PHE A 71 11.27 3.22 4.91
C PHE A 71 9.76 3.23 4.66
N ASN A 72 9.05 4.25 5.13
CA ASN A 72 7.61 4.39 4.89
C ASN A 72 7.33 5.30 3.68
N GLY A 73 8.31 5.48 2.80
CA GLY A 73 8.21 6.35 1.62
C GLY A 73 8.25 7.85 1.96
N GLU A 74 8.77 8.25 3.11
CA GLU A 74 9.01 9.66 3.43
C GLU A 74 9.87 10.31 2.34
N LYS A 75 9.57 11.56 1.96
CA LYS A 75 10.17 12.32 0.85
C LYS A 75 9.89 11.79 -0.56
N CYS A 76 9.02 10.79 -0.69
CA CYS A 76 8.68 10.18 -1.97
C CYS A 76 7.17 10.11 -2.16
N ALA A 77 6.75 9.93 -3.41
CA ALA A 77 5.34 9.74 -3.73
C ALA A 77 4.93 8.38 -3.18
N LEU A 78 3.97 8.37 -2.27
CA LEU A 78 3.50 7.17 -1.60
C LEU A 78 2.22 6.68 -2.27
N LEU A 79 2.16 5.41 -2.63
CA LEU A 79 0.90 4.74 -2.92
C LEU A 79 0.48 3.96 -1.71
N GLU A 80 -0.74 4.19 -1.23
CA GLU A 80 -1.36 3.44 -0.15
C GLU A 80 -2.43 2.53 -0.76
N MET A 81 -2.49 1.27 -0.30
CA MET A 81 -3.43 0.31 -0.88
C MET A 81 -3.94 -0.72 0.12
N THR A 82 -5.19 -1.10 -0.10
CA THR A 82 -5.82 -2.29 0.46
C THR A 82 -6.53 -3.01 -0.68
N LEU A 83 -6.18 -4.25 -0.96
CA LEU A 83 -6.80 -5.08 -1.98
C LEU A 83 -7.60 -6.19 -1.30
N GLY A 84 -8.87 -6.30 -1.63
CA GLY A 84 -9.73 -7.33 -1.07
C GLY A 84 -11.03 -7.49 -1.84
N ASN A 85 -11.55 -8.71 -1.85
CA ASN A 85 -12.86 -9.01 -2.41
C ASN A 85 -13.96 -8.31 -1.57
N PRO A 86 -14.87 -7.55 -2.20
CA PRO A 86 -15.90 -6.82 -1.47
C PRO A 86 -16.83 -7.75 -0.69
N THR A 87 -16.89 -7.56 0.62
CA THR A 87 -17.87 -8.24 1.50
C THR A 87 -19.12 -7.41 1.76
N CYS A 88 -19.08 -6.13 1.39
CA CYS A 88 -20.17 -5.17 1.41
C CYS A 88 -19.96 -4.10 0.32
N ALA A 89 -21.02 -3.35 0.00
CA ALA A 89 -20.92 -2.24 -0.93
C ALA A 89 -19.96 -1.17 -0.39
N GLY A 90 -18.91 -0.87 -1.15
CA GLY A 90 -17.87 0.08 -0.77
C GLY A 90 -16.71 -0.53 0.02
N CYS A 91 -16.71 -1.85 0.24
CA CYS A 91 -15.74 -2.55 1.09
C CYS A 91 -14.69 -3.37 0.31
N GLY A 92 -14.67 -3.23 -1.03
CA GLY A 92 -13.67 -3.85 -1.88
C GLY A 92 -12.30 -3.17 -1.81
N SER A 93 -11.48 -3.42 -2.82
CA SER A 93 -10.16 -2.82 -2.97
C SER A 93 -10.21 -1.30 -3.05
N SER A 94 -9.16 -0.66 -2.54
CA SER A 94 -8.96 0.78 -2.55
C SER A 94 -7.48 1.11 -2.64
N THR A 95 -7.14 2.09 -3.47
CA THR A 95 -5.78 2.58 -3.66
C THR A 95 -5.80 4.09 -3.83
N ASP A 96 -4.78 4.76 -3.32
CA ASP A 96 -4.59 6.20 -3.46
C ASP A 96 -3.11 6.58 -3.52
N ILE A 97 -2.87 7.84 -3.92
CA ILE A 97 -1.55 8.46 -3.92
C ILE A 97 -1.55 9.52 -2.81
N SER A 98 -0.54 9.51 -1.96
CA SER A 98 -0.40 10.44 -0.83
C SER A 98 0.86 11.28 -0.96
N LEU A 99 0.66 12.60 -0.91
CA LEU A 99 1.68 13.65 -0.83
C LEU A 99 1.52 14.47 0.47
N ILE A 100 0.82 13.91 1.47
CA ILE A 100 0.73 14.50 2.81
C ILE A 100 2.13 14.47 3.43
N THR A 101 2.63 15.61 3.92
CA THR A 101 3.95 15.68 4.59
C THR A 101 4.07 14.61 5.69
N PRO A 102 5.14 13.80 5.73
CA PRO A 102 6.45 13.99 5.09
C PRO A 102 6.61 13.41 3.67
N HIS A 103 5.55 12.95 3.03
CA HIS A 103 5.59 12.48 1.64
C HIS A 103 5.62 13.66 0.67
N ALA A 104 6.28 13.48 -0.47
CA ALA A 104 6.47 14.52 -1.48
C ALA A 104 6.77 13.86 -2.83
N LEU A 105 6.37 14.49 -3.93
CA LEU A 105 6.60 13.89 -5.24
C LEU A 105 8.10 13.90 -5.58
N ASN A 106 8.73 12.73 -5.59
CA ASN A 106 10.11 12.54 -6.06
C ASN A 106 10.16 12.12 -7.53
N VAL A 107 9.25 11.22 -7.95
CA VAL A 107 9.03 10.83 -9.34
C VAL A 107 7.53 10.84 -9.66
N PRO A 108 7.15 11.11 -10.92
CA PRO A 108 5.78 10.89 -11.38
C PRO A 108 5.33 9.45 -11.12
N VAL A 109 4.09 9.26 -10.68
CA VAL A 109 3.55 7.93 -10.37
C VAL A 109 2.11 7.80 -10.84
N ALA A 110 1.74 6.59 -11.25
CA ALA A 110 0.39 6.21 -11.58
C ALA A 110 0.09 4.81 -11.05
N PHE A 111 -1.19 4.50 -10.88
CA PHE A 111 -1.65 3.12 -10.74
C PHE A 111 -2.92 2.90 -11.54
N GLU A 112 -3.18 1.64 -11.89
CA GLU A 112 -4.45 1.20 -12.45
C GLU A 112 -4.84 -0.18 -11.92
N TYR A 113 -6.14 -0.41 -11.77
CA TYR A 113 -6.67 -1.75 -11.52
C TYR A 113 -6.68 -2.60 -12.79
N GLN A 114 -6.35 -3.87 -12.61
CA GLN A 114 -6.41 -4.93 -13.63
C GLN A 114 -7.18 -6.14 -13.07
N GLY A 115 -7.62 -7.07 -13.91
CA GLY A 115 -8.44 -8.22 -13.45
C GLY A 115 -9.84 -7.87 -12.92
N GLY A 116 -10.14 -6.59 -12.72
CA GLY A 116 -11.45 -5.98 -12.48
C GLY A 116 -11.27 -4.44 -12.48
N CYS A 117 -12.34 -3.69 -12.71
CA CYS A 117 -12.30 -2.21 -12.78
C CYS A 117 -11.23 -1.66 -13.74
N GLN A 118 -11.04 -2.29 -14.91
CA GLN A 118 -9.92 -1.97 -15.79
C GLN A 118 -9.83 -0.47 -16.13
N GLY A 119 -8.62 0.08 -16.04
CA GLY A 119 -8.33 1.48 -16.33
C GLY A 119 -8.79 2.46 -15.25
N GLN A 120 -9.45 2.00 -14.18
CA GLN A 120 -9.67 2.85 -13.00
C GLN A 120 -8.37 2.98 -12.23
N GLY A 121 -8.00 4.21 -11.91
CA GLY A 121 -6.71 4.52 -11.33
C GLY A 121 -6.52 6.01 -11.12
N ALA A 122 -5.33 6.40 -10.69
CA ALA A 122 -4.94 7.79 -10.53
C ALA A 122 -3.51 7.99 -11.04
N THR A 123 -3.21 9.20 -11.49
CA THR A 123 -1.91 9.58 -12.03
C THR A 123 -1.50 10.94 -11.47
N CYS A 124 -0.36 10.97 -10.79
CA CYS A 124 0.23 12.18 -10.23
C CYS A 124 1.62 12.42 -10.85
N THR A 125 1.70 13.38 -11.77
CA THR A 125 2.95 13.72 -12.49
C THR A 125 3.59 15.02 -12.01
N THR A 126 2.89 15.79 -11.17
CA THR A 126 3.38 17.06 -10.61
C THR A 126 3.08 17.14 -9.12
N ALA A 127 3.86 17.93 -8.39
CA ALA A 127 3.71 18.04 -6.93
C ALA A 127 2.37 18.66 -6.48
N ASN A 128 1.54 19.16 -7.41
CA ASN A 128 0.22 19.72 -7.14
C ASN A 128 -0.88 18.99 -7.95
N CYS A 129 -0.67 17.72 -8.30
CA CYS A 129 -1.67 16.93 -9.00
C CYS A 129 -2.99 16.89 -8.22
N ASN A 130 -4.16 16.90 -8.86
CA ASN A 130 -5.45 16.90 -8.17
C ASN A 130 -5.95 15.49 -7.79
N THR A 131 -5.13 14.46 -7.97
CA THR A 131 -5.46 13.05 -7.74
C THR A 131 -4.68 12.43 -6.58
N ALA A 132 -4.05 13.26 -5.75
CA ALA A 132 -3.33 12.81 -4.56
C ALA A 132 -3.89 13.47 -3.31
N PHE A 133 -3.70 12.82 -2.16
CA PHE A 133 -3.96 13.40 -0.86
C PHE A 133 -2.87 14.43 -0.52
N PHE A 134 -3.27 15.65 -0.15
CA PHE A 134 -2.39 16.68 0.43
C PHE A 134 -2.75 16.96 1.88
N VAL A 135 -3.98 16.67 2.25
CA VAL A 135 -4.47 16.66 3.63
C VAL A 135 -5.26 15.38 3.90
N PRO A 136 -5.38 14.94 5.17
CA PRO A 136 -6.05 13.68 5.52
C PRO A 136 -7.51 13.57 5.05
N ASP A 137 -8.20 14.69 4.84
CA ASP A 137 -9.62 14.71 4.47
C ASP A 137 -9.87 14.66 2.94
N ASP A 138 -8.82 14.53 2.11
CA ASP A 138 -8.92 14.46 0.63
C ASP A 138 -9.50 13.12 0.10
N THR A 139 -10.47 12.55 0.82
CA THR A 139 -11.06 11.23 0.55
C THR A 139 -11.64 11.06 -0.86
N GLN A 140 -11.90 12.15 -1.59
CA GLN A 140 -12.37 12.14 -2.97
C GLN A 140 -11.35 11.62 -3.99
N VAL A 141 -10.05 11.60 -3.66
CA VAL A 141 -8.99 11.16 -4.59
C VAL A 141 -8.66 9.67 -4.46
N GLN A 142 -9.29 8.99 -3.49
CA GLN A 142 -9.18 7.55 -3.33
C GLN A 142 -9.99 6.82 -4.40
N VAL A 143 -9.35 5.85 -5.06
CA VAL A 143 -9.98 5.07 -6.13
C VAL A 143 -10.35 3.70 -5.58
N ALA A 144 -11.64 3.41 -5.52
CA ALA A 144 -12.17 2.15 -5.05
C ALA A 144 -12.55 1.22 -6.22
N CYS A 145 -12.34 -0.09 -6.04
CA CYS A 145 -12.82 -1.12 -6.94
C CYS A 145 -13.64 -2.18 -6.19
N GLN A 146 -14.83 -2.50 -6.72
CA GLN A 146 -15.77 -3.45 -6.12
C GLN A 146 -15.84 -4.77 -6.90
N ALA A 147 -14.74 -5.18 -7.54
CA ALA A 147 -14.63 -6.47 -8.22
C ALA A 147 -13.75 -7.43 -7.41
N ASP A 148 -14.01 -8.73 -7.54
CA ASP A 148 -13.18 -9.76 -6.93
C ASP A 148 -11.84 -9.90 -7.65
N ASN A 149 -10.80 -10.28 -6.91
CA ASN A 149 -9.49 -10.68 -7.41
C ASN A 149 -8.83 -9.66 -8.33
N VAL A 150 -8.98 -8.37 -8.00
CA VAL A 150 -8.34 -7.30 -8.75
C VAL A 150 -6.84 -7.27 -8.50
N ASN A 151 -6.11 -6.97 -9.56
CA ASN A 151 -4.68 -6.75 -9.58
C ASN A 151 -4.41 -5.25 -9.66
N LEU A 152 -3.19 -4.86 -9.32
CA LEU A 152 -2.76 -3.46 -9.38
C LEU A 152 -1.50 -3.38 -10.25
N LEU A 153 -1.50 -2.52 -11.26
CA LEU A 153 -0.28 -2.12 -11.95
C LEU A 153 0.12 -0.75 -11.44
N ILE A 154 1.34 -0.64 -10.92
CA ILE A 154 1.94 0.62 -10.49
C ILE A 154 2.96 1.03 -11.53
N THR A 155 2.82 2.23 -12.08
CA THR A 155 3.74 2.77 -13.08
C THR A 155 4.47 3.97 -12.53
N PHE A 156 5.80 3.90 -12.53
CA PHE A 156 6.65 5.05 -12.22
C PHE A 156 7.10 5.71 -13.52
N CYS A 157 7.08 7.04 -13.55
CA CYS A 157 7.31 7.84 -14.74
C CYS A 157 6.38 7.45 -15.91
N PRO A 158 5.05 7.49 -15.75
CA PRO A 158 4.10 7.04 -16.77
C PRO A 158 4.29 7.69 -18.14
N ASP A 159 4.74 8.95 -18.18
CA ASP A 159 5.01 9.72 -19.40
C ASP A 159 6.47 9.58 -19.90
N GLY A 160 7.28 8.70 -19.29
CA GLY A 160 8.71 8.55 -19.57
C GLY A 160 9.59 9.68 -19.05
N SER A 161 9.03 10.63 -18.31
CA SER A 161 9.78 11.73 -17.70
C SER A 161 10.49 11.22 -16.43
N SER A 162 11.80 10.98 -16.52
CA SER A 162 12.66 10.51 -15.41
C SER A 162 12.99 11.57 -14.37
N ASP A 163 12.64 12.81 -14.64
CA ASP A 163 12.99 13.96 -13.81
C ASP A 163 11.85 14.33 -12.89
N SER A 164 12.18 14.43 -11.59
CA SER A 164 11.42 15.17 -10.59
C SER A 164 11.00 16.50 -11.22
N PRO A 165 9.75 17.00 -11.02
CA PRO A 165 9.31 18.25 -11.62
C PRO A 165 10.23 19.35 -11.10
N SER A 166 11.28 19.60 -11.88
CA SER A 166 12.17 20.72 -11.70
C SER A 166 11.25 21.89 -11.82
N SER A 167 11.04 22.55 -10.68
CA SER A 167 10.44 23.86 -10.56
C SER A 167 10.81 24.64 -11.80
N SER A 168 9.86 24.74 -12.73
CA SER A 168 10.00 25.49 -13.97
C SER A 168 9.96 26.95 -13.54
N SER A 169 11.11 27.42 -13.06
CA SER A 169 11.45 28.82 -12.99
C SER A 169 11.28 29.35 -14.41
N SER A 170 10.12 29.95 -14.63
CA SER A 170 9.77 30.66 -15.84
C SER A 170 10.86 31.69 -16.08
N ALA A 171 11.71 31.44 -17.07
CA ALA A 171 12.63 32.44 -17.60
C ALA A 171 11.77 33.53 -18.24
N ALA A 172 11.37 34.52 -17.43
CA ALA A 172 10.87 35.78 -17.93
C ALA A 172 11.98 36.43 -18.76
N ALA A 173 11.68 36.69 -20.03
CA ALA A 173 12.57 37.31 -20.99
C ALA A 173 13.10 38.66 -20.46
N SER A 174 14.43 38.79 -20.43
CA SER A 174 15.12 40.07 -20.26
C SER A 174 14.93 40.96 -21.50
N PRO A 175 14.54 42.24 -21.34
CA PRO A 175 14.96 43.28 -22.25
C PRO A 175 16.27 43.92 -21.75
N SER A 176 17.15 44.17 -22.72
CA SER A 176 18.52 44.62 -22.57
C SER A 176 18.65 46.15 -22.39
N SER A 177 19.78 46.59 -21.80
CA SER A 177 20.40 47.95 -21.80
C SER A 177 19.83 48.99 -20.80
N SER A 178 20.59 49.72 -19.95
CA SER A 178 21.97 50.23 -20.10
C SER A 178 22.57 50.90 -18.82
N LYS A 179 23.90 50.72 -18.64
CA LYS A 179 24.97 51.62 -18.09
C LYS A 179 25.00 52.14 -16.61
N PRO A 180 26.19 52.57 -16.11
CA PRO A 180 26.67 52.30 -14.74
C PRO A 180 26.98 53.54 -13.88
N ALA A 181 27.20 53.35 -12.57
CA ALA A 181 28.03 54.24 -11.75
C ALA A 181 28.72 53.45 -10.61
N ALA A 182 30.01 53.77 -10.43
CA ALA A 182 30.96 53.18 -9.50
C ALA A 182 30.82 53.73 -8.06
N ILE A 183 31.46 53.05 -7.09
CA ILE A 183 32.19 53.50 -5.87
C ILE A 183 32.44 52.21 -5.05
N SER A 184 33.65 51.61 -5.04
CA SER A 184 34.90 51.91 -4.32
C SER A 184 34.93 51.54 -2.83
N SER A 185 35.90 50.67 -2.49
CA SER A 185 36.62 50.52 -1.20
C SER A 185 35.89 49.76 -0.07
N ALA A 186 36.48 48.85 0.73
CA ALA A 186 37.82 48.29 0.87
C ALA A 186 37.74 47.00 1.74
N GLU A 187 38.78 46.15 1.64
CA GLU A 187 39.21 45.06 2.57
C GLU A 187 39.35 45.54 4.04
N PRO A 188 39.48 44.68 5.09
CA PRO A 188 40.25 43.41 5.09
C PRO A 188 39.68 42.21 5.91
N ALA A 189 40.32 41.05 5.72
CA ALA A 189 40.24 39.85 6.57
C ALA A 189 40.88 40.09 7.96
N PRO A 190 40.66 39.25 9.01
CA PRO A 190 41.38 37.98 9.11
C PRO A 190 40.70 36.80 9.88
N SER A 191 41.19 35.60 9.58
CA SER A 191 41.57 34.46 10.44
C SER A 191 40.73 34.02 11.66
N SER A 192 40.45 32.70 11.71
CA SER A 192 40.76 31.73 12.79
C SER A 192 39.65 30.66 12.91
N SER A 193 39.95 29.41 12.56
CA SER A 193 40.42 28.33 13.46
C SER A 193 39.37 27.88 14.47
N SER A 194 38.81 26.68 14.28
CA SER A 194 38.83 25.58 15.28
C SER A 194 37.99 24.39 14.80
N ALA A 195 38.67 23.30 14.52
CA ALA A 195 38.10 21.96 14.44
C ALA A 195 37.90 21.39 15.86
N PRO A 196 36.84 20.60 16.09
CA PRO A 196 36.87 19.56 17.12
C PRO A 196 36.94 18.16 16.49
N ALA A 197 37.83 17.36 17.07
CA ALA A 197 38.06 15.95 16.79
C ALA A 197 36.91 15.04 17.31
N PRO A 198 36.90 13.74 16.96
CA PRO A 198 35.75 12.86 17.15
C PRO A 198 35.73 12.21 18.54
N SER A 199 34.55 12.18 19.18
CA SER A 199 34.32 11.37 20.39
C SER A 199 33.89 9.96 20.02
N SER A 200 34.83 9.04 20.20
CA SER A 200 34.67 7.60 20.18
C SER A 200 33.97 7.12 21.45
N SER A 201 32.75 6.60 21.32
CA SER A 201 32.09 5.81 22.36
C SER A 201 32.16 4.33 21.98
N LYS A 202 33.04 3.61 22.66
CA LYS A 202 33.03 2.14 22.73
C LYS A 202 31.74 1.73 23.45
N VAL A 203 30.85 1.02 22.75
CA VAL A 203 29.79 0.25 23.41
C VAL A 203 30.19 -1.22 23.39
N GLN A 204 30.13 -1.75 24.60
CA GLN A 204 30.63 -3.01 25.09
C GLN A 204 29.84 -4.18 24.49
N ALA A 205 30.57 -5.15 23.96
CA ALA A 205 30.03 -6.46 23.64
C ALA A 205 29.64 -7.16 24.95
N SER A 206 28.34 -7.37 25.16
CA SER A 206 27.82 -8.31 26.14
C SER A 206 27.42 -9.58 25.41
N SER A 207 28.35 -10.53 25.44
CA SER A 207 28.09 -11.96 25.28
C SER A 207 27.10 -12.40 26.36
N SER A 208 25.92 -12.87 25.96
CA SER A 208 25.07 -13.67 26.83
C SER A 208 24.76 -14.98 26.12
N ALA A 209 25.18 -16.03 26.80
CA ALA A 209 25.14 -17.41 26.40
C ALA A 209 23.70 -17.91 26.19
N ALA A 210 23.61 -18.89 25.30
CA ALA A 210 22.44 -19.75 25.12
C ALA A 210 21.95 -20.37 26.44
N PRO A 211 20.65 -20.68 26.49
CA PRO A 211 20.26 -22.01 26.91
C PRO A 211 19.56 -22.75 25.77
N THR A 212 20.17 -23.86 25.38
CA THR A 212 19.53 -24.98 24.71
C THR A 212 18.31 -25.43 25.50
N SER A 213 17.13 -25.44 24.88
CA SER A 213 15.97 -26.19 25.37
C SER A 213 15.36 -26.93 24.19
N SER A 214 15.81 -28.16 24.04
CA SER A 214 15.19 -29.21 23.24
C SER A 214 13.83 -29.56 23.85
N VAL A 215 12.75 -29.17 23.19
CA VAL A 215 11.41 -29.68 23.50
C VAL A 215 11.00 -30.57 22.33
N ALA A 216 11.00 -31.87 22.59
CA ALA A 216 10.43 -32.88 21.71
C ALA A 216 8.92 -32.63 21.61
N VAL A 217 8.43 -32.32 20.40
CA VAL A 217 7.00 -32.29 20.12
C VAL A 217 6.58 -33.68 19.65
N SER A 218 5.82 -34.35 20.52
CA SER A 218 5.13 -35.60 20.24
C SER A 218 4.17 -35.44 19.06
N SER A 219 4.30 -36.32 18.09
CA SER A 219 3.33 -36.59 17.04
C SER A 219 2.08 -37.22 17.65
N VAL A 220 1.03 -36.41 17.87
CA VAL A 220 -0.32 -36.90 18.11
C VAL A 220 -1.07 -36.96 16.78
N VAL A 221 -1.32 -38.20 16.34
CA VAL A 221 -2.27 -38.55 15.29
C VAL A 221 -3.66 -38.12 15.75
N ALA A 222 -4.19 -37.05 15.16
CA ALA A 222 -5.57 -36.64 15.36
C ALA A 222 -6.48 -37.52 14.48
N ALA A 223 -7.27 -38.35 15.14
CA ALA A 223 -8.33 -39.13 14.55
C ALA A 223 -9.40 -38.23 13.91
N ALA A 224 -9.89 -38.65 12.75
CA ALA A 224 -10.98 -38.02 12.02
C ALA A 224 -12.26 -37.95 12.87
N ALA A 225 -12.79 -36.75 13.07
CA ALA A 225 -14.13 -36.54 13.61
C ALA A 225 -15.17 -36.61 12.47
N PRO A 226 -16.35 -37.22 12.69
CA PRO A 226 -17.42 -37.26 11.70
C PRO A 226 -18.10 -35.89 11.55
N SER A 227 -18.39 -35.56 10.29
CA SER A 227 -19.07 -34.34 9.83
C SER A 227 -20.44 -34.12 10.49
N PRO A 228 -20.80 -32.90 10.92
CA PRO A 228 -22.17 -32.57 11.25
C PRO A 228 -23.00 -32.37 9.96
N SER A 229 -24.06 -33.15 9.82
CA SER A 229 -25.07 -33.04 8.78
C SER A 229 -25.80 -31.70 8.91
N VAL A 230 -25.54 -30.76 8.00
CA VAL A 230 -26.28 -29.50 7.92
C VAL A 230 -27.58 -29.75 7.16
N SER A 231 -28.69 -29.79 7.89
CA SER A 231 -30.04 -29.74 7.31
C SER A 231 -30.29 -28.36 6.71
N GLY A 232 -30.62 -28.34 5.43
CA GLY A 232 -31.00 -27.12 4.71
C GLY A 232 -32.24 -26.48 5.30
N THR A 233 -32.09 -25.27 5.84
CA THR A 233 -33.20 -24.34 6.05
C THR A 233 -32.94 -23.11 5.20
N THR A 234 -33.83 -22.86 4.26
CA THR A 234 -33.85 -21.70 3.36
C THR A 234 -33.89 -20.39 4.17
N PRO A 235 -33.02 -19.40 3.89
CA PRO A 235 -33.05 -18.13 4.59
C PRO A 235 -34.22 -17.28 4.11
N ASN A 236 -35.14 -17.01 5.04
CA ASN A 236 -36.27 -16.13 4.86
C ASN A 236 -35.80 -14.67 4.69
N ARG A 237 -36.16 -14.07 3.55
CA ARG A 237 -35.72 -12.75 3.01
C ARG A 237 -36.12 -11.53 3.87
N GLY A 238 -36.76 -11.72 5.02
CA GLY A 238 -37.31 -10.65 5.86
C GLY A 238 -36.41 -10.06 6.94
N THR A 239 -35.24 -10.64 7.26
CA THR A 239 -34.49 -10.28 8.48
C THR A 239 -33.32 -9.29 8.29
N CYS A 240 -32.89 -9.00 7.06
CA CYS A 240 -31.76 -8.09 6.82
C CYS A 240 -32.06 -6.61 7.16
N LYS A 241 -33.33 -6.16 7.08
CA LYS A 241 -33.68 -4.75 7.40
C LYS A 241 -33.57 -4.41 8.88
N ASN A 242 -33.64 -5.39 9.78
CA ASN A 242 -33.64 -5.14 11.23
C ASN A 242 -32.24 -5.10 11.86
N LYS A 243 -31.21 -5.68 11.22
CA LYS A 243 -29.83 -5.61 11.73
C LYS A 243 -29.19 -4.23 11.52
N SER A 244 -29.46 -3.58 10.38
CA SER A 244 -28.96 -2.23 10.06
C SER A 244 -29.41 -1.17 11.07
N LYS A 245 -30.70 -1.18 11.47
CA LYS A 245 -31.21 -0.23 12.46
C LYS A 245 -30.59 -0.39 13.85
N ARG A 246 -30.26 -1.62 14.26
CA ARG A 246 -29.63 -1.89 15.57
C ARG A 246 -28.16 -1.47 15.61
N ALA A 247 -27.44 -1.58 14.49
CA ALA A 247 -26.05 -1.13 14.38
C ALA A 247 -25.96 0.41 14.46
N LEU A 248 -26.83 1.11 13.74
CA LEU A 248 -26.88 2.59 13.77
C LEU A 248 -27.19 3.13 15.18
N GLN A 249 -28.15 2.52 15.88
CA GLN A 249 -28.49 2.94 17.25
C GLN A 249 -27.36 2.73 18.26
N ARG A 250 -26.51 1.70 18.09
CA ARG A 250 -25.33 1.48 18.94
C ARG A 250 -24.26 2.54 18.69
N ALA A 251 -23.95 2.83 17.43
CA ALA A 251 -22.97 3.86 17.06
C ALA A 251 -23.37 5.25 17.59
N THR A 252 -24.64 5.64 17.47
CA THR A 252 -25.13 6.92 17.99
C THR A 252 -25.02 7.00 19.52
N ARG A 253 -25.23 5.88 20.23
CA ARG A 253 -25.13 5.84 21.70
C ARG A 253 -23.68 5.96 22.17
N GLU A 254 -22.74 5.31 21.49
CA GLU A 254 -21.31 5.42 21.82
C GLU A 254 -20.76 6.81 21.53
N HIS A 255 -21.16 7.44 20.42
CA HIS A 255 -20.73 8.80 20.13
C HIS A 255 -21.21 9.81 21.19
N ARG A 256 -22.49 9.71 21.63
CA ARG A 256 -22.98 10.54 22.74
C ARG A 256 -22.25 10.28 24.06
N ARG A 257 -21.85 9.03 24.31
CA ARG A 257 -21.09 8.68 25.53
C ARG A 257 -19.71 9.33 25.51
N ARG A 258 -19.00 9.31 24.38
CA ARG A 258 -17.69 9.98 24.24
C ARG A 258 -17.78 11.49 24.42
N LEU A 259 -18.83 12.12 23.88
CA LEU A 259 -19.09 13.55 24.09
C LEU A 259 -19.34 13.91 25.58
N ALA A 260 -19.99 13.02 26.33
CA ALA A 260 -20.26 13.22 27.74
C ALA A 260 -19.03 12.97 28.64
N GLU A 261 -18.10 12.11 28.21
CA GLU A 261 -16.91 11.73 28.98
C GLU A 261 -15.69 12.65 28.70
N GLY A 262 -15.83 13.67 27.84
CA GLY A 262 -14.79 14.68 27.59
C GLY A 262 -13.47 14.12 27.06
N SER A 263 -13.46 12.87 26.60
CA SER A 263 -12.31 12.21 26.00
C SER A 263 -12.36 12.42 24.49
N PHE A 264 -11.70 13.49 24.05
CA PHE A 264 -11.22 13.63 22.68
C PHE A 264 -9.74 13.27 22.65
#